data_AF-A0A0F9DJ94-F1
#
_entry.id   AF-A0A0F9DJ94-F1
#
_cell.length_a   1.000
_cell.length_b   1.000
_cell.length_c   1.000
_cell.angle_alpha   90.00
_cell.angle_beta   90.00
_cell.angle_gamma   90.00
#
_symmetry.space_group_name_H-M   'P 1'
#
loop_
_entity.id
_entity.type
_entity.pdbx_description
1 polymer ?
#
loop_
_entity_poly.entity_id
_entity_poly.type
_entity_poly.pdbx_seq_one_letter_code
_entity_poly.pdbx_strand_id
1 'polypeptide(L)'
;QKPAIPDTRAITLNVDMNSQSGTHGLVINMVATQLAAGEIISLFDLEIDASNATGGHVHAMEMSQVGGNAIDIVMLHANPNIGVIHHDSGSFGNVETAFKYTGSWTDTTAAFNDAGTDVELFSADTDIVYIGMAATFDHVEAILATFASGPGIKPAFAFSDGVGGFTAFTPEDGTRGFRDSGIIEWHTPDLVGWSTDTVNSIGSKYWIRITRTHGGSITAPIEDTVQVQAVTNYSWDKDGNLSILKLTFDDVSLSRGAANRLDLATGDNLRIVSGALEFSDNVKLSNPSSGILRLEAGDTLQVDTLAETTADGGIIVDGLLLKDSIVAGASDNLGFYGTTAVALQTGVTVDAAGIHAALVNLGLITA
;
A
#
# COMPACT_ATOMS: atom_id res chain seq x y z
N GLN A 1 -28.70 -0.59 -31.08
CA GLN A 1 -29.35 -0.58 -29.76
C GLN A 1 -30.56 0.35 -29.79
N LYS A 2 -31.67 -0.04 -29.17
CA LYS A 2 -32.79 0.88 -28.92
C LYS A 2 -32.35 1.85 -27.81
N PRO A 3 -32.56 3.18 -27.91
CA PRO A 3 -32.15 4.10 -26.86
C PRO A 3 -32.80 3.70 -25.54
N ALA A 4 -32.01 3.69 -24.46
CA ALA A 4 -32.51 3.42 -23.12
C ALA A 4 -33.61 4.44 -22.80
N ILE A 5 -34.73 3.96 -22.23
CA ILE A 5 -35.79 4.83 -21.75
C ILE A 5 -35.33 5.38 -20.40
N PRO A 6 -35.35 6.71 -20.17
CA PRO A 6 -35.04 7.28 -18.87
C PRO A 6 -35.83 6.61 -17.73
N ASP A 7 -35.23 6.49 -16.56
CA ASP A 7 -35.84 5.91 -15.35
C ASP A 7 -36.31 4.44 -15.48
N THR A 8 -35.70 3.67 -16.39
CA THR A 8 -35.99 2.23 -16.48
C THR A 8 -35.51 1.51 -15.24
N ARG A 9 -36.38 0.70 -14.63
CA ARG A 9 -36.07 -0.18 -13.51
C ARG A 9 -36.42 -1.60 -13.88
N ALA A 10 -35.44 -2.51 -13.79
CA ALA A 10 -35.69 -3.93 -13.99
C ALA A 10 -36.43 -4.54 -12.79
N ILE A 11 -36.02 -4.16 -11.57
CA ILE A 11 -36.57 -4.66 -10.31
C ILE A 11 -36.72 -3.48 -9.34
N THR A 12 -37.80 -3.46 -8.58
CA THR A 12 -37.98 -2.57 -7.42
C THR A 12 -38.55 -3.38 -6.28
N LEU A 13 -37.85 -3.39 -5.16
CA LEU A 13 -38.28 -4.04 -3.93
C LEU A 13 -38.54 -2.97 -2.88
N ASN A 14 -39.80 -2.83 -2.47
CA ASN A 14 -40.20 -1.89 -1.42
C ASN A 14 -40.52 -2.68 -0.16
N VAL A 15 -39.78 -2.41 0.92
CA VAL A 15 -39.94 -3.10 2.20
C VAL A 15 -40.26 -2.05 3.25
N ASP A 16 -41.46 -2.11 3.80
CA ASP A 16 -41.86 -1.31 4.95
C ASP A 16 -41.78 -2.17 6.21
N MET A 17 -40.88 -1.81 7.11
CA MET A 17 -40.69 -2.54 8.36
C MET A 17 -41.76 -2.23 9.41
N ASN A 18 -42.42 -1.07 9.35
CA ASN A 18 -43.43 -0.60 10.32
C ASN A 18 -43.12 -0.99 11.79
N SER A 19 -41.89 -0.68 12.25
CA SER A 19 -41.38 -0.99 13.60
C SER A 19 -41.29 -2.49 13.97
N GLN A 20 -41.28 -3.40 13.01
CA GLN A 20 -41.09 -4.84 13.24
C GLN A 20 -39.60 -5.21 13.20
N SER A 21 -39.13 -5.88 14.25
CA SER A 21 -37.77 -6.44 14.32
C SER A 21 -37.62 -7.65 13.39
N GLY A 22 -36.40 -7.88 12.89
CA GLY A 22 -36.08 -9.08 12.10
C GLY A 22 -36.68 -9.08 10.69
N THR A 23 -37.03 -7.92 10.16
CA THR A 23 -37.45 -7.79 8.77
C THR A 23 -36.23 -7.87 7.85
N HIS A 24 -36.30 -8.73 6.83
CA HIS A 24 -35.27 -8.85 5.80
C HIS A 24 -35.90 -8.58 4.43
N GLY A 25 -35.31 -7.68 3.65
CA GLY A 25 -35.81 -7.40 2.30
C GLY A 25 -35.44 -8.51 1.31
N LEU A 26 -34.17 -8.89 1.30
CA LEU A 26 -33.64 -9.96 0.46
C LEU A 26 -32.76 -10.87 1.31
N VAL A 27 -32.94 -12.17 1.18
CA VAL A 27 -32.08 -13.20 1.78
C VAL A 27 -31.67 -14.16 0.68
N ILE A 28 -30.36 -14.32 0.52
CA ILE A 28 -29.79 -15.31 -0.39
C ILE A 28 -28.96 -16.28 0.45
N ASN A 29 -29.28 -17.58 0.35
CA ASN A 29 -28.57 -18.63 1.05
C ASN A 29 -27.83 -19.50 0.04
N MET A 30 -26.52 -19.69 0.27
CA MET A 30 -25.67 -20.56 -0.53
C MET A 30 -24.99 -21.59 0.37
N VAL A 31 -24.90 -22.83 -0.13
CA VAL A 31 -24.24 -23.94 0.55
C VAL A 31 -23.06 -24.40 -0.30
N ALA A 32 -21.84 -23.99 0.07
CA ALA A 32 -20.61 -24.26 -0.68
C ALA A 32 -19.79 -25.42 -0.07
N THR A 33 -20.42 -26.47 0.44
CA THR A 33 -19.76 -27.54 1.21
C THR A 33 -18.85 -28.47 0.39
N GLN A 34 -18.82 -28.34 -0.93
CA GLN A 34 -18.02 -29.17 -1.84
C GLN A 34 -17.16 -28.35 -2.79
N LEU A 35 -16.88 -27.09 -2.45
CA LEU A 35 -16.01 -26.24 -3.26
C LEU A 35 -14.59 -26.83 -3.28
N ALA A 36 -14.07 -27.13 -4.48
CA ALA A 36 -12.71 -27.62 -4.65
C ALA A 36 -11.70 -26.48 -4.52
N ALA A 37 -10.43 -26.82 -4.29
CA ALA A 37 -9.37 -25.83 -4.24
C ALA A 37 -9.24 -25.10 -5.59
N GLY A 38 -9.21 -23.76 -5.54
CA GLY A 38 -9.16 -22.91 -6.72
C GLY A 38 -10.51 -22.64 -7.40
N GLU A 39 -11.61 -23.22 -6.91
CA GLU A 39 -12.94 -22.84 -7.39
C GLU A 39 -13.41 -21.55 -6.71
N ILE A 40 -13.96 -20.63 -7.51
CA ILE A 40 -14.50 -19.36 -7.06
C ILE A 40 -16.03 -19.38 -7.25
N ILE A 41 -16.76 -18.80 -6.30
CA ILE A 41 -18.20 -18.60 -6.43
C ILE A 41 -18.55 -17.15 -6.11
N SER A 42 -19.22 -16.51 -7.06
CA SER A 42 -19.77 -15.17 -6.93
C SER A 42 -21.29 -15.25 -6.71
N LEU A 43 -21.77 -14.69 -5.60
CA LEU A 43 -23.21 -14.60 -5.28
C LEU A 43 -23.88 -13.43 -5.99
N PHE A 44 -23.14 -12.33 -6.06
CA PHE A 44 -23.48 -11.14 -6.82
C PHE A 44 -22.31 -10.89 -7.75
N ASP A 45 -22.57 -11.01 -9.05
CA ASP A 45 -21.65 -10.65 -10.10
C ASP A 45 -22.27 -9.46 -10.84
N LEU A 46 -21.50 -8.37 -10.94
CA LEU A 46 -21.93 -7.08 -11.45
C LEU A 46 -20.90 -6.58 -12.45
N GLU A 47 -21.19 -6.82 -13.72
CA GLU A 47 -20.35 -6.35 -14.82
C GLU A 47 -20.87 -5.03 -15.38
N ILE A 48 -19.97 -4.06 -15.54
CA ILE A 48 -20.26 -2.74 -16.13
C ILE A 48 -19.31 -2.52 -17.31
N ASP A 49 -19.84 -2.63 -18.52
CA ASP A 49 -19.13 -2.22 -19.73
C ASP A 49 -19.24 -0.71 -19.94
N ALA A 50 -18.09 -0.03 -19.83
CA ALA A 50 -17.95 1.41 -20.06
C ALA A 50 -17.08 1.75 -21.28
N SER A 51 -16.75 0.77 -22.14
CA SER A 51 -15.82 0.87 -23.28
C SER A 51 -16.08 2.04 -24.24
N ASN A 52 -17.31 2.58 -24.27
CA ASN A 52 -17.72 3.68 -25.15
C ASN A 52 -18.33 4.87 -24.39
N ALA A 53 -18.21 4.91 -23.06
CA ALA A 53 -18.77 5.99 -22.25
C ALA A 53 -17.92 7.26 -22.39
N THR A 54 -18.54 8.36 -22.85
CA THR A 54 -17.85 9.67 -22.97
C THR A 54 -17.98 10.52 -21.69
N GLY A 55 -18.60 9.99 -20.63
CA GLY A 55 -18.81 10.66 -19.34
C GLY A 55 -19.99 10.08 -18.55
N GLY A 56 -20.21 10.61 -17.34
CA GLY A 56 -21.28 10.20 -16.42
C GLY A 56 -20.74 9.59 -15.11
N HIS A 57 -21.66 9.16 -14.26
CA HIS A 57 -21.36 8.42 -13.03
C HIS A 57 -22.12 7.10 -13.04
N VAL A 58 -21.43 6.01 -12.71
CA VAL A 58 -22.06 4.71 -12.50
C VAL A 58 -21.77 4.30 -11.06
N HIS A 59 -22.82 4.02 -10.30
CA HIS A 59 -22.74 3.49 -8.95
C HIS A 59 -23.22 2.04 -8.98
N ALA A 60 -22.31 1.09 -8.77
CA ALA A 60 -22.68 -0.33 -8.68
C ALA A 60 -23.51 -0.62 -7.43
N MET A 61 -23.14 0.03 -6.31
CA MET A 61 -23.87 -0.04 -5.05
C MET A 61 -23.94 1.36 -4.44
N GLU A 62 -25.15 1.79 -4.11
CA GLU A 62 -25.41 3.07 -3.46
C GLU A 62 -26.37 2.88 -2.29
N MET A 63 -26.10 3.55 -1.18
CA MET A 63 -26.96 3.62 -0.02
C MET A 63 -27.18 5.08 0.36
N SER A 64 -28.43 5.48 0.56
CA SER A 64 -28.79 6.83 1.00
C SER A 64 -29.78 6.78 2.17
N GLN A 65 -29.61 7.70 3.12
CA GLN A 65 -30.55 7.93 4.23
C GLN A 65 -31.32 9.22 3.97
N VAL A 66 -32.64 9.19 4.18
CA VAL A 66 -33.49 10.38 4.20
C VAL A 66 -34.06 10.57 5.60
N GLY A 67 -33.92 11.78 6.14
CA GLY A 67 -34.34 12.13 7.50
C GLY A 67 -33.24 11.90 8.55
N GLY A 68 -33.03 12.87 9.43
CA GLY A 68 -31.99 12.83 10.46
C GLY A 68 -32.47 12.08 11.70
N ASN A 69 -32.19 10.78 11.76
CA ASN A 69 -32.57 9.93 12.89
C ASN A 69 -31.31 9.33 13.54
N ALA A 70 -31.36 9.09 14.85
CA ALA A 70 -30.27 8.50 15.65
C ALA A 70 -30.15 6.96 15.49
N ILE A 71 -30.27 6.46 14.25
CA ILE A 71 -30.09 5.03 13.95
C ILE A 71 -28.69 4.78 13.40
N ASP A 72 -28.15 3.60 13.69
CA ASP A 72 -26.92 3.10 13.07
C ASP A 72 -27.26 2.51 11.69
N ILE A 73 -26.53 2.94 10.65
CA ILE A 73 -26.74 2.49 9.28
C ILE A 73 -25.41 1.96 8.75
N VAL A 74 -25.42 0.66 8.42
CA VAL A 74 -24.24 -0.06 7.96
C VAL A 74 -24.49 -0.59 6.56
N MET A 75 -23.68 -0.15 5.58
CA MET A 75 -23.77 -0.62 4.19
C MET A 75 -23.24 -2.05 4.03
N LEU A 76 -22.12 -2.32 4.70
CA LEU A 76 -21.40 -3.59 4.62
C LEU A 76 -21.08 -4.05 6.04
N HIS A 77 -21.64 -5.20 6.42
CA HIS A 77 -21.36 -5.87 7.68
C HIS A 77 -20.92 -7.31 7.40
N ALA A 78 -19.81 -7.72 8.00
CA ALA A 78 -19.24 -9.05 7.87
C ALA A 78 -19.18 -9.72 9.25
N ASN A 79 -19.66 -10.96 9.33
CA ASN A 79 -19.52 -11.80 10.52
C ASN A 79 -18.06 -12.28 10.71
N PRO A 80 -17.69 -12.86 11.87
CA PRO A 80 -16.33 -13.33 12.11
C PRO A 80 -15.80 -14.30 11.04
N ASN A 81 -14.49 -14.26 10.81
CA ASN A 81 -13.76 -15.07 9.81
C ASN A 81 -14.07 -14.73 8.34
N ILE A 82 -14.62 -13.53 8.07
CA ILE A 82 -14.90 -13.06 6.72
C ILE A 82 -13.95 -11.90 6.41
N GLY A 83 -13.23 -11.99 5.29
CA GLY A 83 -12.55 -10.82 4.71
C GLY A 83 -13.59 -9.86 4.14
N VAL A 84 -13.49 -8.59 4.47
CA VAL A 84 -14.55 -7.61 4.19
C VAL A 84 -14.43 -7.05 2.78
N ILE A 85 -13.21 -6.72 2.36
CA ILE A 85 -12.92 -6.13 1.05
C ILE A 85 -11.71 -6.84 0.46
N HIS A 86 -11.84 -7.27 -0.78
CA HIS A 86 -10.73 -7.58 -1.68
C HIS A 86 -10.88 -6.64 -2.87
N HIS A 87 -9.84 -5.86 -3.15
CA HIS A 87 -9.81 -4.92 -4.25
C HIS A 87 -8.54 -5.13 -5.06
N ASP A 88 -8.76 -5.58 -6.29
CA ASP A 88 -7.71 -5.75 -7.27
C ASP A 88 -7.58 -4.47 -8.08
N SER A 89 -6.42 -3.83 -7.94
CA SER A 89 -6.14 -2.56 -8.58
C SER A 89 -4.99 -2.67 -9.57
N GLY A 90 -5.11 -1.96 -10.67
CA GLY A 90 -4.07 -1.88 -11.69
C GLY A 90 -4.59 -1.16 -12.93
N SER A 91 -3.85 -1.28 -14.02
CA SER A 91 -4.32 -0.90 -15.34
C SER A 91 -3.95 -2.00 -16.33
N PHE A 92 -4.88 -2.34 -17.22
CA PHE A 92 -4.58 -3.26 -18.30
C PHE A 92 -3.49 -2.66 -19.19
N GLY A 93 -2.49 -3.48 -19.48
CA GLY A 93 -1.36 -3.15 -20.31
C GLY A 93 -1.24 -4.13 -21.46
N ASN A 94 -0.36 -3.78 -22.40
CA ASN A 94 -0.14 -4.58 -23.59
C ASN A 94 0.43 -5.97 -23.24
N VAL A 95 -0.01 -6.98 -23.99
CA VAL A 95 0.63 -8.30 -23.98
C VAL A 95 2.00 -8.18 -24.63
N GLU A 96 3.04 -8.70 -23.98
CA GLU A 96 4.41 -8.67 -24.53
C GLU A 96 4.60 -9.67 -25.67
N THR A 97 3.96 -10.84 -25.62
CA THR A 97 4.02 -11.84 -26.68
C THR A 97 2.75 -12.70 -26.69
N ALA A 98 2.14 -12.88 -27.85
CA ALA A 98 1.00 -13.76 -28.04
C ALA A 98 1.15 -14.65 -29.28
N PHE A 99 0.74 -15.91 -29.15
CA PHE A 99 0.74 -16.86 -30.25
C PHE A 99 -0.57 -17.62 -30.35
N LYS A 100 -1.03 -17.85 -31.58
CA LYS A 100 -2.04 -18.84 -31.90
C LYS A 100 -1.39 -20.09 -32.47
N TYR A 101 -1.87 -21.27 -32.07
CA TYR A 101 -1.48 -22.55 -32.64
C TYR A 101 -2.71 -23.32 -33.15
N THR A 102 -2.79 -23.49 -34.47
CA THR A 102 -3.85 -24.25 -35.18
C THR A 102 -3.28 -25.40 -36.00
N GLY A 103 -2.19 -26.01 -35.51
CA GLY A 103 -1.31 -26.89 -36.28
C GLY A 103 -0.09 -26.16 -36.88
N SER A 104 -0.13 -24.84 -36.93
CA SER A 104 1.00 -23.94 -37.20
C SER A 104 0.98 -22.76 -36.25
N TRP A 105 2.15 -22.19 -35.98
CA TRP A 105 2.29 -20.99 -35.15
C TRP A 105 2.01 -19.72 -35.95
N THR A 106 1.18 -18.85 -35.38
CA THR A 106 0.93 -17.49 -35.86
C THR A 106 1.20 -16.52 -34.71
N ASP A 107 2.01 -15.51 -34.96
CA ASP A 107 2.21 -14.39 -34.02
C ASP A 107 0.99 -13.47 -34.06
N THR A 108 0.33 -13.31 -32.91
CA THR A 108 -0.86 -12.47 -32.75
C THR A 108 -0.60 -11.29 -31.82
N THR A 109 0.65 -11.04 -31.46
CA THR A 109 1.03 -9.99 -30.50
C THR A 109 0.59 -8.61 -30.94
N ALA A 110 0.69 -8.31 -32.23
CA ALA A 110 0.28 -7.00 -32.76
C ALA A 110 -1.24 -6.80 -32.71
N ALA A 111 -2.00 -7.85 -33.08
CA ALA A 111 -3.46 -7.84 -33.09
C ALA A 111 -4.04 -7.63 -31.69
N PHE A 112 -3.56 -8.41 -30.71
CA PHE A 112 -4.01 -8.32 -29.31
C PHE A 112 -3.85 -6.91 -28.71
N ASN A 113 -2.89 -6.13 -29.21
CA ASN A 113 -2.56 -4.80 -28.71
C ASN A 113 -3.14 -3.66 -29.57
N ASP A 114 -3.98 -3.95 -30.56
CA ASP A 114 -4.49 -2.97 -31.53
C ASP A 114 -5.94 -3.27 -31.95
N ALA A 115 -6.88 -2.44 -31.48
CA ALA A 115 -8.30 -2.47 -31.87
C ALA A 115 -8.56 -2.21 -33.38
N GLY A 116 -7.53 -1.90 -34.15
CA GLY A 116 -7.61 -1.80 -35.61
C GLY A 116 -7.36 -3.10 -36.36
N THR A 117 -6.82 -4.13 -35.69
CA THR A 117 -6.33 -5.36 -36.33
C THR A 117 -6.80 -6.61 -35.58
N ASP A 118 -7.91 -7.18 -36.04
CA ASP A 118 -8.52 -8.31 -35.37
C ASP A 118 -7.99 -9.67 -35.87
N VAL A 119 -7.90 -10.66 -34.97
CA VAL A 119 -7.65 -12.06 -35.33
C VAL A 119 -8.68 -13.02 -34.76
N GLU A 120 -9.03 -14.03 -35.57
CA GLU A 120 -9.83 -15.16 -35.09
C GLU A 120 -9.00 -16.01 -34.12
N LEU A 121 -9.55 -16.31 -32.93
CA LEU A 121 -8.80 -16.97 -31.85
C LEU A 121 -8.88 -18.51 -31.87
N PHE A 122 -10.06 -19.09 -32.14
CA PHE A 122 -10.30 -20.53 -31.98
C PHE A 122 -11.22 -21.11 -33.08
N SER A 123 -10.63 -21.44 -34.22
CA SER A 123 -11.32 -21.94 -35.41
C SER A 123 -11.84 -23.38 -35.25
N ALA A 124 -11.03 -24.23 -34.62
CA ALA A 124 -11.27 -25.66 -34.48
C ALA A 124 -11.08 -26.11 -33.03
N ASP A 125 -11.54 -27.33 -32.74
CA ASP A 125 -11.23 -28.00 -31.48
C ASP A 125 -9.71 -28.17 -31.35
N THR A 126 -9.18 -28.09 -30.12
CA THR A 126 -7.74 -28.12 -29.80
C THR A 126 -6.90 -26.92 -30.25
N ASP A 127 -7.49 -25.90 -30.87
CA ASP A 127 -6.80 -24.63 -31.11
C ASP A 127 -6.34 -24.01 -29.79
N ILE A 128 -5.14 -23.44 -29.79
CA ILE A 128 -4.48 -22.92 -28.59
C ILE A 128 -4.09 -21.46 -28.79
N VAL A 129 -4.34 -20.64 -27.78
CA VAL A 129 -3.77 -19.29 -27.63
C VAL A 129 -2.80 -19.30 -26.46
N TYR A 130 -1.63 -18.68 -26.66
CA TYR A 130 -0.61 -18.45 -25.65
C TYR A 130 -0.46 -16.95 -25.42
N ILE A 131 -0.44 -16.54 -24.15
CA ILE A 131 -0.24 -15.17 -23.69
C ILE A 131 0.99 -15.16 -22.79
N GLY A 132 2.01 -14.37 -23.13
CA GLY A 132 3.32 -14.40 -22.49
C GLY A 132 3.78 -13.04 -21.98
N MET A 133 4.27 -13.01 -20.74
CA MET A 133 4.79 -11.81 -20.05
C MET A 133 6.13 -12.07 -19.37
N ALA A 134 6.96 -11.04 -19.19
CA ALA A 134 8.23 -11.12 -18.47
C ALA A 134 8.05 -11.28 -16.95
N ALA A 135 6.91 -10.84 -16.41
CA ALA A 135 6.49 -11.02 -15.02
C ALA A 135 5.17 -11.80 -14.97
N THR A 136 4.84 -12.35 -13.80
CA THR A 136 3.51 -12.91 -13.54
C THR A 136 2.44 -11.82 -13.60
N PHE A 137 1.21 -12.23 -13.87
CA PHE A 137 0.03 -11.38 -13.98
C PHE A 137 -1.20 -12.16 -13.53
N ASP A 138 -2.28 -11.47 -13.22
CA ASP A 138 -3.45 -12.04 -12.55
C ASP A 138 -4.67 -12.03 -13.47
N HIS A 139 -4.74 -11.07 -14.40
CA HIS A 139 -5.90 -10.87 -15.27
C HIS A 139 -5.54 -10.86 -16.75
N VAL A 140 -6.46 -11.37 -17.56
CA VAL A 140 -6.54 -11.19 -19.01
C VAL A 140 -7.88 -10.53 -19.33
N GLU A 141 -7.86 -9.33 -19.91
CA GLU A 141 -9.05 -8.73 -20.50
C GLU A 141 -9.13 -9.17 -21.96
N ALA A 142 -10.29 -9.66 -22.37
CA ALA A 142 -10.58 -9.96 -23.76
C ALA A 142 -11.79 -9.13 -24.20
N ILE A 143 -11.56 -8.17 -25.08
CA ILE A 143 -12.62 -7.44 -25.78
C ILE A 143 -12.82 -8.13 -27.13
N LEU A 144 -14.05 -8.51 -27.43
CA LEU A 144 -14.37 -9.31 -28.62
C LEU A 144 -15.13 -8.48 -29.66
N ALA A 145 -14.59 -8.44 -30.87
CA ALA A 145 -15.29 -7.93 -32.06
C ALA A 145 -16.37 -8.91 -32.54
N THR A 146 -16.14 -10.22 -32.41
CA THR A 146 -17.13 -11.28 -32.68
C THR A 146 -17.16 -12.27 -31.54
N PHE A 147 -18.34 -12.47 -30.97
CA PHE A 147 -18.57 -13.43 -29.89
C PHE A 147 -18.65 -14.87 -30.39
N ALA A 148 -18.17 -15.81 -29.58
CA ALA A 148 -18.39 -17.22 -29.82
C ALA A 148 -19.88 -17.56 -29.67
N SER A 149 -20.40 -18.43 -30.54
CA SER A 149 -21.80 -18.86 -30.47
C SER A 149 -21.98 -20.17 -29.69
N GLY A 150 -23.25 -20.47 -29.33
CA GLY A 150 -23.60 -21.70 -28.64
C GLY A 150 -23.02 -21.78 -27.22
N PRO A 151 -22.35 -22.88 -26.83
CA PRO A 151 -21.75 -23.03 -25.51
C PRO A 151 -20.37 -22.37 -25.38
N GLY A 152 -19.91 -21.62 -26.38
CA GLY A 152 -18.57 -21.03 -26.39
C GLY A 152 -17.47 -22.05 -26.68
N ILE A 153 -16.22 -21.69 -26.36
CA ILE A 153 -15.05 -22.53 -26.65
C ILE A 153 -14.79 -23.62 -25.60
N LYS A 154 -15.44 -23.55 -24.42
CA LYS A 154 -15.11 -24.35 -23.22
C LYS A 154 -13.60 -24.35 -22.95
N PRO A 155 -13.04 -23.21 -22.53
CA PRO A 155 -11.60 -23.08 -22.41
C PRO A 155 -11.05 -24.01 -21.33
N ALA A 156 -9.91 -24.65 -21.65
CA ALA A 156 -9.03 -25.26 -20.65
C ALA A 156 -7.80 -24.38 -20.48
N PHE A 157 -7.54 -23.98 -19.24
CA PHE A 157 -6.45 -23.07 -18.89
C PHE A 157 -5.28 -23.82 -18.29
N ALA A 158 -4.07 -23.39 -18.64
CA ALA A 158 -2.85 -23.89 -18.02
C ALA A 158 -1.76 -22.82 -17.95
N PHE A 159 -0.91 -22.86 -16.93
CA PHE A 159 0.24 -21.96 -16.77
C PHE A 159 1.55 -22.73 -16.97
N SER A 160 2.61 -22.03 -17.39
CA SER A 160 3.93 -22.65 -17.63
C SER A 160 4.62 -23.11 -16.34
N ASP A 161 5.23 -24.31 -16.34
CA ASP A 161 5.91 -24.87 -15.15
C ASP A 161 7.45 -24.85 -15.23
N GLY A 162 7.99 -24.27 -16.31
CA GLY A 162 9.43 -24.01 -16.51
C GLY A 162 10.27 -25.22 -16.89
N VAL A 163 9.65 -26.36 -17.15
CA VAL A 163 10.32 -27.58 -17.66
C VAL A 163 9.77 -28.02 -19.02
N GLY A 164 9.24 -27.07 -19.81
CA GLY A 164 8.56 -27.34 -21.08
C GLY A 164 7.13 -27.87 -20.89
N GLY A 165 6.59 -27.79 -19.67
CA GLY A 165 5.29 -28.29 -19.28
C GLY A 165 4.30 -27.17 -18.96
N PHE A 166 3.03 -27.58 -18.83
CA PHE A 166 1.93 -26.68 -18.51
C PHE A 166 1.05 -27.36 -17.45
N THR A 167 0.82 -26.66 -16.34
CA THR A 167 -0.02 -27.11 -15.24
C THR A 167 -1.42 -26.52 -15.40
N ALA A 168 -2.44 -27.37 -15.36
CA ALA A 168 -3.83 -26.93 -15.49
C ALA A 168 -4.30 -26.17 -14.25
N PHE A 169 -5.15 -25.17 -14.46
CA PHE A 169 -5.84 -24.43 -13.40
C PHE A 169 -7.23 -23.99 -13.87
N THR A 170 -8.05 -23.42 -12.98
CA THR A 170 -9.43 -23.01 -13.29
C THR A 170 -9.63 -21.57 -12.83
N PRO A 171 -9.38 -20.57 -13.70
CA PRO A 171 -9.65 -19.18 -13.39
C PRO A 171 -11.16 -18.90 -13.34
N GLU A 172 -11.54 -17.74 -12.81
CA GLU A 172 -12.86 -17.17 -13.07
C GLU A 172 -12.86 -16.60 -14.50
N ASP A 173 -13.81 -17.07 -15.31
CA ASP A 173 -13.91 -16.73 -16.73
C ASP A 173 -15.13 -15.84 -16.99
N GLY A 174 -14.93 -14.53 -16.85
CA GLY A 174 -15.94 -13.50 -17.14
C GLY A 174 -16.36 -13.46 -18.62
N THR A 175 -15.56 -14.01 -19.54
CA THR A 175 -15.94 -14.12 -20.96
C THR A 175 -16.99 -15.20 -21.22
N ARG A 176 -17.26 -16.04 -20.21
CA ARG A 176 -18.18 -17.20 -20.25
C ARG A 176 -17.88 -18.13 -21.43
N GLY A 177 -16.59 -18.41 -21.67
CA GLY A 177 -16.10 -19.18 -22.80
C GLY A 177 -16.07 -18.39 -24.11
N PHE A 178 -15.66 -17.11 -24.05
CA PHE A 178 -15.58 -16.16 -25.17
C PHE A 178 -16.92 -15.84 -25.83
N ARG A 179 -18.02 -15.92 -25.07
CA ARG A 179 -19.37 -15.54 -25.52
C ARG A 179 -19.67 -14.07 -25.30
N ASP A 180 -18.85 -13.41 -24.47
CA ASP A 180 -18.92 -12.00 -24.16
C ASP A 180 -17.48 -11.46 -24.04
N SER A 181 -17.33 -10.15 -24.18
CA SER A 181 -16.12 -9.49 -23.69
C SER A 181 -16.09 -9.62 -22.17
N GLY A 182 -14.91 -9.63 -21.56
CA GLY A 182 -14.79 -9.72 -20.11
C GLY A 182 -13.38 -10.00 -19.64
N ILE A 183 -13.25 -10.18 -18.34
CA ILE A 183 -11.97 -10.47 -17.67
C ILE A 183 -11.91 -11.95 -17.30
N ILE A 184 -10.76 -12.56 -17.55
CA ILE A 184 -10.39 -13.89 -17.06
C ILE A 184 -9.38 -13.66 -15.94
N GLU A 185 -9.69 -14.12 -14.73
CA GLU A 185 -8.91 -13.79 -13.54
C GLU A 185 -8.52 -14.98 -12.69
N TRP A 186 -7.36 -14.86 -12.05
CA TRP A 186 -6.83 -15.78 -11.06
C TRP A 186 -5.95 -15.03 -10.08
N HIS A 187 -5.68 -15.66 -8.94
CA HIS A 187 -4.78 -15.12 -7.94
C HIS A 187 -3.40 -15.77 -8.08
N THR A 188 -2.38 -14.99 -8.45
CA THR A 188 -1.03 -15.51 -8.76
C THR A 188 -0.44 -16.43 -7.67
N PRO A 189 -0.56 -16.15 -6.35
CA PRO A 189 -0.10 -17.04 -5.29
C PRO A 189 -0.68 -18.46 -5.32
N ASP A 190 -1.85 -18.66 -5.95
CA ASP A 190 -2.47 -19.98 -6.08
C ASP A 190 -1.86 -20.81 -7.23
N LEU A 191 -1.14 -20.17 -8.16
CA LEU A 191 -0.43 -20.84 -9.27
C LEU A 191 0.96 -21.33 -8.83
N VAL A 192 0.96 -22.26 -7.87
CA VAL A 192 2.18 -22.83 -7.30
C VAL A 192 3.03 -23.51 -8.38
N GLY A 193 4.27 -23.05 -8.54
CA GLY A 193 5.20 -23.58 -9.54
C GLY A 193 5.17 -22.85 -10.89
N TRP A 194 4.38 -21.78 -11.02
CA TRP A 194 4.41 -20.94 -12.21
C TRP A 194 5.81 -20.36 -12.40
N SER A 195 6.43 -20.67 -13.54
CA SER A 195 7.77 -20.23 -13.87
C SER A 195 7.91 -19.98 -15.36
N THR A 196 9.02 -19.35 -15.75
CA THR A 196 9.24 -18.96 -17.13
C THR A 196 9.56 -20.16 -18.02
N ASP A 197 9.07 -20.15 -19.26
CA ASP A 197 9.28 -21.22 -20.23
C ASP A 197 9.48 -20.69 -21.66
N THR A 198 9.74 -21.60 -22.60
CA THR A 198 9.94 -21.33 -24.02
C THR A 198 8.76 -21.83 -24.84
N VAL A 199 8.04 -20.90 -25.46
CA VAL A 199 6.97 -21.20 -26.44
C VAL A 199 7.38 -20.63 -27.78
N ASN A 200 7.28 -21.45 -28.84
CA ASN A 200 7.62 -21.05 -30.21
C ASN A 200 9.01 -20.36 -30.34
N SER A 201 10.02 -20.93 -29.70
CA SER A 201 11.40 -20.39 -29.63
C SER A 201 11.57 -19.05 -28.90
N ILE A 202 10.53 -18.53 -28.25
CA ILE A 202 10.61 -17.37 -27.35
C ILE A 202 10.67 -17.86 -25.92
N GLY A 203 11.86 -17.76 -25.31
CA GLY A 203 12.12 -18.15 -23.93
C GLY A 203 11.85 -17.05 -22.90
N SER A 204 11.99 -17.43 -21.62
CA SER A 204 12.00 -16.51 -20.47
C SER A 204 10.71 -15.70 -20.28
N LYS A 205 9.55 -16.30 -20.55
CA LYS A 205 8.23 -15.69 -20.30
C LYS A 205 7.37 -16.58 -19.41
N TYR A 206 6.55 -15.97 -18.57
CA TYR A 206 5.43 -16.61 -17.89
C TYR A 206 4.28 -16.72 -18.90
N TRP A 207 3.83 -17.94 -19.18
CA TRP A 207 2.80 -18.20 -20.18
C TRP A 207 1.49 -18.64 -19.53
N ILE A 208 0.39 -18.10 -20.05
CA ILE A 208 -0.95 -18.67 -19.92
C ILE A 208 -1.34 -19.27 -21.26
N ARG A 209 -1.80 -20.51 -21.21
CA ARG A 209 -2.28 -21.29 -22.35
C ARG A 209 -3.79 -21.49 -22.23
N ILE A 210 -4.52 -21.06 -23.25
CA ILE A 210 -5.97 -21.26 -23.38
C ILE A 210 -6.20 -22.23 -24.52
N THR A 211 -6.78 -23.38 -24.23
CA THR A 211 -7.10 -24.41 -25.24
C THR A 211 -8.61 -24.52 -25.41
N ARG A 212 -9.08 -24.48 -26.64
CA ARG A 212 -10.48 -24.81 -26.94
C ARG A 212 -10.70 -26.32 -26.78
N THR A 213 -11.74 -26.71 -26.02
CA THR A 213 -12.10 -28.13 -25.81
C THR A 213 -13.52 -28.48 -26.27
N HIS A 214 -14.26 -27.49 -26.79
CA HIS A 214 -15.59 -27.74 -27.31
C HIS A 214 -15.56 -28.27 -28.76
N GLY A 215 -15.85 -29.57 -28.90
CA GLY A 215 -16.10 -30.19 -30.20
C GLY A 215 -17.34 -29.64 -30.91
N GLY A 216 -17.31 -29.63 -32.25
CA GLY A 216 -18.39 -29.11 -33.10
C GLY A 216 -18.11 -27.73 -33.67
N SER A 217 -19.02 -27.24 -34.54
CA SER A 217 -18.89 -25.92 -35.15
C SER A 217 -19.53 -24.87 -34.24
N ILE A 218 -18.77 -23.81 -33.98
CA ILE A 218 -19.23 -22.56 -33.36
C ILE A 218 -18.84 -21.42 -34.29
N THR A 219 -19.43 -20.26 -34.10
CA THR A 219 -18.82 -19.00 -34.57
C THR A 219 -17.53 -18.84 -33.77
N ALA A 220 -16.39 -18.77 -34.44
CA ALA A 220 -15.12 -18.58 -33.75
C ALA A 220 -15.07 -17.14 -33.20
N PRO A 221 -14.60 -16.94 -31.96
CA PRO A 221 -14.46 -15.61 -31.42
C PRO A 221 -13.32 -14.89 -32.16
N ILE A 222 -13.55 -13.60 -32.42
CA ILE A 222 -12.58 -12.66 -32.98
C ILE A 222 -12.38 -11.58 -31.94
N GLU A 223 -11.13 -11.37 -31.54
CA GLU A 223 -10.77 -10.32 -30.59
C GLU A 223 -10.71 -8.95 -31.26
N ASP A 224 -11.01 -7.93 -30.48
CA ASP A 224 -10.73 -6.52 -30.76
C ASP A 224 -9.44 -6.11 -30.02
N THR A 225 -9.36 -6.43 -28.73
CA THR A 225 -8.10 -6.37 -27.96
C THR A 225 -8.01 -7.52 -26.96
N VAL A 226 -6.78 -7.88 -26.62
CA VAL A 226 -6.46 -8.73 -25.47
C VAL A 226 -5.33 -8.10 -24.68
N GLN A 227 -5.61 -7.76 -23.42
CA GLN A 227 -4.68 -7.08 -22.53
C GLN A 227 -4.46 -7.88 -21.26
N VAL A 228 -3.39 -7.56 -20.53
CA VAL A 228 -3.06 -8.22 -19.27
C VAL A 228 -2.81 -7.21 -18.16
N GLN A 229 -3.05 -7.61 -16.93
CA GLN A 229 -2.82 -6.76 -15.76
C GLN A 229 -2.11 -7.56 -14.67
N ALA A 230 -1.02 -7.00 -14.16
CA ALA A 230 -0.46 -7.39 -12.87
C ALA A 230 -1.19 -6.60 -11.78
N VAL A 231 -1.77 -7.30 -10.81
CA VAL A 231 -2.63 -6.68 -9.81
C VAL A 231 -1.83 -6.25 -8.59
N THR A 232 -2.21 -5.11 -8.04
CA THR A 232 -1.90 -4.75 -6.65
C THR A 232 -3.13 -4.98 -5.80
N ASN A 233 -3.06 -5.95 -4.87
CA ASN A 233 -4.20 -6.24 -4.00
C ASN A 233 -4.24 -5.26 -2.82
N TYR A 234 -5.40 -4.67 -2.61
CA TYR A 234 -5.77 -3.95 -1.40
C TYR A 234 -6.88 -4.73 -0.70
N SER A 235 -6.85 -4.76 0.63
CA SER A 235 -7.76 -5.62 1.37
C SER A 235 -8.06 -5.14 2.78
N TRP A 236 -9.19 -5.61 3.28
CA TRP A 236 -9.53 -5.64 4.69
C TRP A 236 -9.77 -7.10 5.09
N ASP A 237 -8.79 -7.70 5.78
CA ASP A 237 -8.84 -9.13 6.11
C ASP A 237 -9.73 -9.44 7.33
N LYS A 238 -9.89 -10.75 7.59
CA LYS A 238 -10.72 -11.28 8.68
C LYS A 238 -10.22 -10.91 10.09
N ASP A 239 -8.96 -10.51 10.22
CA ASP A 239 -8.32 -10.15 11.50
C ASP A 239 -8.33 -8.64 11.72
N GLY A 240 -8.83 -7.87 10.74
CA GLY A 240 -8.91 -6.42 10.79
C GLY A 240 -7.70 -5.69 10.22
N ASN A 241 -6.76 -6.40 9.59
CA ASN A 241 -5.62 -5.75 8.94
C ASN A 241 -6.09 -5.07 7.65
N LEU A 242 -5.53 -3.89 7.41
CA LEU A 242 -5.81 -3.07 6.24
C LEU A 242 -4.55 -3.03 5.36
N SER A 243 -4.66 -3.51 4.12
CA SER A 243 -3.66 -3.31 3.07
C SER A 243 -4.16 -2.22 2.13
N ILE A 244 -3.54 -1.04 2.20
CA ILE A 244 -3.94 0.15 1.43
C ILE A 244 -2.69 0.90 0.96
N LEU A 245 -2.77 1.56 -0.19
CA LEU A 245 -1.64 2.34 -0.73
C LEU A 245 -1.35 3.60 0.09
N LYS A 246 -2.40 4.34 0.44
CA LYS A 246 -2.29 5.63 1.10
C LYS A 246 -3.53 5.88 1.95
N LEU A 247 -3.30 6.32 3.18
CA LEU A 247 -4.34 6.82 4.07
C LEU A 247 -4.10 8.31 4.33
N THR A 248 -5.14 9.11 4.17
CA THR A 248 -5.14 10.53 4.50
C THR A 248 -6.12 10.75 5.64
N PHE A 249 -5.68 11.46 6.67
CA PHE A 249 -6.48 11.76 7.84
C PHE A 249 -6.45 13.27 8.10
N ASP A 250 -7.52 13.82 8.67
CA ASP A 250 -7.52 15.19 9.20
C ASP A 250 -6.81 15.21 10.56
N ASP A 251 -7.26 14.35 11.48
CA ASP A 251 -6.63 14.10 12.77
C ASP A 251 -6.27 12.62 12.91
N VAL A 252 -5.12 12.35 13.52
CA VAL A 252 -4.66 10.98 13.79
C VAL A 252 -4.47 10.79 15.29
N SER A 253 -5.24 9.86 15.87
CA SER A 253 -4.93 9.30 17.19
C SER A 253 -4.36 7.90 17.02
N LEU A 254 -3.05 7.76 17.21
CA LEU A 254 -2.39 6.45 17.21
C LEU A 254 -2.44 5.88 18.63
N SER A 255 -3.40 4.99 18.88
CA SER A 255 -3.41 4.21 20.11
C SER A 255 -2.47 3.01 20.00
N ARG A 256 -1.77 2.71 21.09
CA ARG A 256 -0.76 1.65 21.11
C ARG A 256 -1.45 0.29 21.14
N GLY A 257 -1.02 -0.63 20.28
CA GLY A 257 -1.29 -2.06 20.46
C GLY A 257 -0.48 -2.65 21.63
N ALA A 258 -0.51 -3.97 21.80
CA ALA A 258 0.15 -4.67 22.91
C ALA A 258 1.66 -4.38 23.07
N ALA A 259 2.33 -3.99 21.98
CA ALA A 259 3.77 -3.70 21.96
C ALA A 259 4.15 -2.33 22.55
N ASN A 260 3.19 -1.44 22.83
CA ASN A 260 3.47 -0.13 23.42
C ASN A 260 4.56 0.65 22.66
N ARG A 261 4.55 0.65 21.33
CA ARG A 261 5.59 1.33 20.53
C ARG A 261 5.01 1.82 19.21
N LEU A 262 5.43 3.01 18.78
CA LEU A 262 5.32 3.45 17.39
C LEU A 262 6.65 3.14 16.73
N ASP A 263 6.63 2.21 15.79
CA ASP A 263 7.80 1.87 14.97
C ASP A 263 7.72 2.60 13.64
N LEU A 264 8.82 3.25 13.27
CA LEU A 264 9.04 3.79 11.94
C LEU A 264 10.05 2.87 11.26
N ALA A 265 9.80 2.48 10.00
CA ALA A 265 10.73 1.62 9.29
C ALA A 265 12.04 2.38 9.00
N THR A 266 13.09 1.64 8.65
CA THR A 266 14.36 2.27 8.28
C THR A 266 14.16 3.17 7.05
N GLY A 267 14.50 4.45 7.16
CA GLY A 267 14.31 5.44 6.10
C GLY A 267 13.09 6.35 6.29
N ASP A 268 12.18 6.01 7.21
CA ASP A 268 11.03 6.83 7.53
C ASP A 268 11.41 8.01 8.44
N ASN A 269 10.68 9.11 8.32
CA ASN A 269 10.83 10.28 9.19
C ASN A 269 9.51 10.59 9.90
N LEU A 270 9.57 10.87 11.20
CA LEU A 270 8.48 11.56 11.89
C LEU A 270 8.67 13.05 11.72
N ARG A 271 7.81 13.70 10.92
CA ARG A 271 7.80 15.15 10.77
C ARG A 271 6.53 15.73 11.35
N ILE A 272 6.68 16.51 12.41
CA ILE A 272 5.61 17.34 12.95
C ILE A 272 5.69 18.68 12.21
N VAL A 273 4.73 18.95 11.33
CA VAL A 273 4.71 20.18 10.52
C VAL A 273 4.31 21.39 11.37
N SER A 274 3.43 21.17 12.34
CA SER A 274 2.96 22.13 13.33
C SER A 274 2.45 21.40 14.57
N GLY A 275 2.35 22.12 15.71
CA GLY A 275 1.92 21.56 16.99
C GLY A 275 3.09 21.26 17.94
N ALA A 276 2.74 20.84 19.16
CA ALA A 276 3.70 20.42 20.17
C ALA A 276 3.84 18.90 20.19
N LEU A 277 5.03 18.41 20.52
CA LEU A 277 5.24 17.02 20.90
C LEU A 277 5.22 16.93 22.41
N GLU A 278 4.12 16.43 22.96
CA GLU A 278 3.95 16.23 24.40
C GLU A 278 4.28 14.79 24.77
N PHE A 279 4.99 14.63 25.88
CA PHE A 279 5.33 13.33 26.44
C PHE A 279 4.81 13.29 27.88
N SER A 280 4.05 12.25 28.22
CA SER A 280 3.54 12.05 29.58
C SER A 280 4.62 11.61 30.57
N ASP A 281 5.73 11.07 30.06
CA ASP A 281 6.82 10.46 30.80
C ASP A 281 8.19 10.92 30.24
N ASN A 282 9.26 10.30 30.76
CA ASN A 282 10.63 10.57 30.34
C ASN A 282 10.85 10.36 28.84
N VAL A 283 11.52 11.33 28.21
CA VAL A 283 11.96 11.25 26.81
C VAL A 283 13.42 10.79 26.78
N LYS A 284 13.69 9.71 26.03
CA LYS A 284 15.06 9.30 25.71
C LYS A 284 15.35 9.64 24.26
N LEU A 285 16.24 10.59 24.04
CA LEU A 285 16.75 10.91 22.72
C LEU A 285 18.17 10.35 22.60
N SER A 286 18.37 9.39 21.70
CA SER A 286 19.68 8.76 21.48
C SER A 286 20.00 8.67 19.99
N ASN A 287 20.88 9.54 19.51
CA ASN A 287 21.53 9.38 18.22
C ASN A 287 23.05 9.57 18.40
N PRO A 288 23.87 8.54 18.12
CA PRO A 288 25.30 8.60 18.35
C PRO A 288 26.08 9.50 17.35
N SER A 289 25.47 10.01 16.27
CA SER A 289 26.25 10.59 15.15
C SER A 289 26.14 12.11 14.89
N SER A 290 25.24 12.88 15.50
CA SER A 290 25.26 14.36 15.64
C SER A 290 23.88 14.93 16.00
N GLY A 291 23.84 16.08 16.69
CA GLY A 291 22.69 17.00 16.77
C GLY A 291 21.33 16.38 17.10
N ILE A 292 21.15 15.88 18.32
CA ILE A 292 19.89 15.26 18.77
C ILE A 292 18.75 16.29 18.94
N LEU A 293 19.10 17.48 19.42
CA LEU A 293 18.18 18.61 19.60
C LEU A 293 18.82 19.84 18.98
N ARG A 294 18.11 20.49 18.05
CA ARG A 294 18.49 21.76 17.47
C ARG A 294 17.44 22.79 17.87
N LEU A 295 17.90 23.89 18.45
CA LEU A 295 17.10 25.04 18.81
C LEU A 295 17.47 26.16 17.85
N GLU A 296 16.49 26.77 17.20
CA GLU A 296 16.73 27.93 16.34
C GLU A 296 16.87 29.21 17.19
N ALA A 297 17.32 30.29 16.57
CA ALA A 297 17.47 31.57 17.26
C ALA A 297 16.14 32.06 17.84
N GLY A 298 16.08 32.22 19.17
CA GLY A 298 14.89 32.66 19.90
C GLY A 298 14.16 31.52 20.63
N ASP A 299 14.49 30.26 20.35
CA ASP A 299 13.97 29.12 21.10
C ASP A 299 14.57 29.06 22.50
N THR A 300 13.84 28.45 23.44
CA THR A 300 14.33 28.25 24.82
C THR A 300 14.26 26.77 25.19
N LEU A 301 15.28 26.29 25.90
CA LEU A 301 15.27 24.99 26.56
C LEU A 301 15.30 25.25 28.06
N GLN A 302 14.23 24.89 28.74
CA GLN A 302 14.17 24.93 30.20
C GLN A 302 14.58 23.56 30.73
N VAL A 303 15.67 23.56 31.49
CA VAL A 303 16.19 22.35 32.14
C VAL A 303 16.25 22.63 33.62
N ASP A 304 15.66 21.76 34.43
CA ASP A 304 15.83 21.81 35.87
C ASP A 304 17.21 21.25 36.25
N THR A 305 17.46 19.99 35.87
CA THR A 305 18.76 19.33 36.10
C THR A 305 19.39 18.88 34.79
N LEU A 306 20.63 19.33 34.57
CA LEU A 306 21.50 18.80 33.52
C LEU A 306 22.56 17.92 34.17
N ALA A 307 22.46 16.61 33.98
CA ALA A 307 23.38 15.63 34.56
C ALA A 307 24.20 14.96 33.47
N GLU A 308 25.49 14.84 33.71
CA GLU A 308 26.36 14.02 32.88
C GLU A 308 26.09 12.53 33.18
N THR A 309 25.97 11.71 32.13
CA THR A 309 25.74 10.26 32.28
C THR A 309 26.96 9.41 31.95
N THR A 310 27.95 10.00 31.26
CA THR A 310 29.26 9.40 31.04
C THR A 310 30.18 9.74 32.21
N ALA A 311 31.12 8.87 32.54
CA ALA A 311 32.20 9.24 33.45
C ALA A 311 33.22 10.09 32.68
N ASP A 312 33.66 11.19 33.28
CA ASP A 312 34.78 12.05 32.83
C ASP A 312 34.61 12.78 31.48
N GLY A 313 33.42 12.80 30.88
CA GLY A 313 33.14 13.51 29.62
C GLY A 313 32.83 15.00 29.79
N GLY A 314 32.32 15.41 30.96
CA GLY A 314 31.86 16.75 31.27
C GLY A 314 30.56 17.15 30.56
N ILE A 315 30.02 18.30 30.99
CA ILE A 315 29.00 19.05 30.23
C ILE A 315 29.69 20.30 29.68
N ILE A 316 29.70 20.46 28.36
CA ILE A 316 30.21 21.66 27.70
C ILE A 316 29.02 22.54 27.33
N VAL A 317 28.94 23.73 27.93
CA VAL A 317 27.96 24.76 27.56
C VAL A 317 28.70 25.94 26.95
N ASP A 318 28.67 26.04 25.62
CA ASP A 318 29.24 27.17 24.91
C ASP A 318 28.29 28.38 24.93
N GLY A 319 28.84 29.59 25.03
CA GLY A 319 28.06 30.82 25.02
C GLY A 319 27.15 31.04 26.23
N LEU A 320 27.40 30.38 27.36
CA LEU A 320 26.60 30.54 28.59
C LEU A 320 26.66 31.99 29.11
N LEU A 321 25.54 32.70 29.02
CA LEU A 321 25.37 34.02 29.63
C LEU A 321 24.65 33.89 30.98
N LEU A 322 25.39 34.08 32.05
CA LEU A 322 24.87 34.12 33.42
C LEU A 322 24.51 35.56 33.76
N LYS A 323 23.21 35.88 33.88
CA LYS A 323 22.75 37.25 34.13
C LYS A 323 22.65 37.61 35.61
N ASP A 324 22.55 36.62 36.48
CA ASP A 324 22.65 36.78 37.92
C ASP A 324 24.09 36.52 38.40
N SER A 325 24.59 37.41 39.25
CA SER A 325 26.02 37.52 39.56
C SER A 325 26.56 36.41 40.49
N ILE A 326 25.85 35.31 40.63
CA ILE A 326 26.19 34.23 41.57
C ILE A 326 26.14 32.88 40.85
N VAL A 327 27.32 32.32 40.58
CA VAL A 327 27.49 30.89 40.34
C VAL A 327 27.85 30.26 41.67
N ALA A 328 26.86 29.75 42.39
CA ALA A 328 27.11 29.02 43.63
C ALA A 328 27.48 27.56 43.31
N GLY A 329 28.74 27.31 42.96
CA GLY A 329 29.23 25.93 42.87
C GLY A 329 29.65 25.43 44.25
N ALA A 330 29.07 24.32 44.69
CA ALA A 330 29.36 23.71 46.00
C ALA A 330 30.65 22.88 46.03
N SER A 331 31.57 23.05 45.08
CA SER A 331 32.81 22.27 45.00
C SER A 331 34.04 23.17 45.10
N ASP A 332 35.06 22.68 45.79
CA ASP A 332 36.36 23.34 46.00
C ASP A 332 37.18 23.54 44.71
N ASN A 333 36.64 23.15 43.54
CA ASN A 333 37.35 23.08 42.26
C ASN A 333 36.80 24.02 41.17
N LEU A 334 36.14 25.11 41.55
CA LEU A 334 35.82 26.20 40.62
C LEU A 334 37.10 26.94 40.21
N GLY A 335 37.81 26.39 39.22
CA GLY A 335 38.98 27.00 38.61
C GLY A 335 38.62 27.71 37.31
N PHE A 336 38.86 29.02 37.22
CA PHE A 336 38.83 29.72 35.94
C PHE A 336 40.05 29.26 35.12
N TYR A 337 39.85 28.34 34.18
CA TYR A 337 40.90 27.90 33.27
C TYR A 337 41.05 28.91 32.11
N GLY A 338 42.20 29.58 32.01
CA GLY A 338 42.64 30.21 30.76
C GLY A 338 42.67 31.75 30.69
N THR A 339 42.23 32.47 31.73
CA THR A 339 42.68 33.86 31.93
C THR A 339 43.85 33.85 32.90
N THR A 340 44.86 34.70 32.68
CA THR A 340 45.98 34.91 33.62
C THR A 340 45.43 34.87 35.03
N ALA A 341 45.91 33.95 35.87
CA ALA A 341 45.40 33.75 37.21
C ALA A 341 45.22 35.12 37.88
N VAL A 342 43.98 35.59 37.98
CA VAL A 342 43.67 36.64 38.94
C VAL A 342 43.80 35.89 40.23
N ALA A 343 44.99 35.98 40.84
CA ALA A 343 45.22 35.45 42.15
C ALA A 343 44.07 35.97 43.01
N LEU A 344 43.16 35.07 43.38
CA LEU A 344 42.22 35.35 44.44
C LEU A 344 43.13 35.76 45.58
N GLN A 345 43.07 37.02 45.99
CA GLN A 345 43.91 37.55 47.03
C GLN A 345 43.51 36.84 48.32
N THR A 346 44.08 35.67 48.56
CA THR A 346 43.84 34.86 49.74
C THR A 346 44.56 35.55 50.88
N GLY A 347 43.87 36.50 51.51
CA GLY A 347 44.13 36.92 52.87
C GLY A 347 45.41 37.69 53.16
N VAL A 348 46.22 38.08 52.16
CA VAL A 348 47.31 39.03 52.41
C VAL A 348 46.74 40.43 52.26
N THR A 349 46.41 41.07 53.39
CA THR A 349 46.18 42.51 53.43
C THR A 349 47.45 43.20 52.93
N VAL A 350 47.47 43.62 51.67
CA VAL A 350 48.52 44.52 51.18
C VAL A 350 48.19 45.89 51.74
N ASP A 351 48.72 46.18 52.92
CA ASP A 351 48.79 47.55 53.39
C ASP A 351 49.92 48.29 52.67
N ALA A 352 49.85 49.61 52.67
CA ALA A 352 50.86 50.44 52.03
C ALA A 352 52.27 50.18 52.57
N ALA A 353 52.39 49.72 53.83
CA ALA A 353 53.65 49.39 54.47
C ALA A 353 54.28 48.11 53.89
N GLY A 354 53.49 47.07 53.63
CA GLY A 354 53.94 45.83 53.00
C GLY A 354 54.40 46.07 51.55
N ILE A 355 53.70 46.92 50.81
CA ILE A 355 54.11 47.32 49.45
C ILE A 355 55.40 48.14 49.50
N HIS A 356 55.50 49.13 50.41
CA HIS A 356 56.72 49.94 50.56
C HIS A 356 57.92 49.07 50.92
N ALA A 357 57.79 48.17 51.90
CA ALA A 357 58.87 47.27 52.30
C ALA A 357 59.31 46.33 51.16
N ALA A 358 58.37 45.83 50.35
CA ALA A 358 58.69 44.99 49.19
C ALA A 358 59.43 45.79 48.11
N LEU A 359 58.99 47.01 47.79
CA LEU A 359 59.63 47.88 46.80
C LEU A 359 61.03 48.33 47.25
N VAL A 360 61.21 48.58 48.55
CA VAL A 360 62.50 48.90 49.16
C VAL A 360 63.46 47.71 49.09
N ASN A 361 62.99 46.50 49.43
CA ASN A 361 63.83 45.28 49.37
C ASN A 361 64.21 44.89 47.94
N LEU A 362 63.37 45.22 46.95
CA LEU A 362 63.70 45.06 45.54
C LEU A 362 64.62 46.18 45.01
N GLY A 363 64.94 47.19 45.83
CA GLY A 363 65.80 48.32 45.47
C GLY A 363 65.18 49.28 44.45
N LEU A 364 63.87 49.17 44.22
CA LEU A 364 63.13 49.98 43.25
C LEU A 364 62.85 51.39 43.78
N ILE A 365 62.75 51.51 45.10
CA ILE A 365 62.67 52.78 45.84
C ILE A 365 63.61 52.72 47.04
N THR A 366 64.12 53.87 47.48
CA THR A 366 64.82 54.00 48.76
C THR A 366 63.81 54.12 49.90
N ALA A 367 64.17 53.50 51.04
CA ALA A 367 63.34 53.39 52.24
C ALA A 367 62.78 54.71 52.76
#